data_AF-A0A397TW98-F1
#
_entry.id   AF-A0A397TW98-F1
#
_cell.length_a   1.000
_cell.length_b   1.000
_cell.length_c   1.000
_cell.angle_alpha   90.00
_cell.angle_beta   90.00
_cell.angle_gamma   90.00
#
_symmetry.space_group_name_H-M   'P 1'
#
loop_
_entity.id
_entity.type
_entity.pdbx_description
1 polymer ?
#
loop_
_entity_poly.entity_id
_entity_poly.type
_entity_poly.pdbx_seq_one_letter_code
_entity_poly.pdbx_strand_id
1 'polypeptide(L)' 'MPAYIDPQCHKQKGYKRTEAFDIFSFGVLLWEISSGQVPFAELSDFMIMSNLVNGIREHRVFQTPDEYFELYTKCWNDNP' A
#
# COMPACT_ATOMS: atom_id res chain seq x y z
N MET A 1 9.04 7.61 0.13
CA MET A 1 7.85 7.78 1.01
C MET A 1 6.48 7.58 0.33
N PRO A 2 6.27 7.78 -1.00
CA PRO A 2 4.93 7.75 -1.57
C PRO A 2 4.25 6.38 -1.49
N ALA A 3 5.01 5.30 -1.26
CA ALA A 3 4.49 3.95 -1.13
C ALA A 3 3.44 3.79 -0.01
N TYR A 4 3.52 4.56 1.07
CA TYR A 4 2.61 4.48 2.22
C TYR A 4 1.39 5.39 2.09
N ILE A 5 1.33 6.21 1.05
CA ILE A 5 0.27 7.20 0.87
C ILE A 5 -0.87 6.55 0.08
N ASP A 6 -2.07 6.55 0.64
CA ASP A 6 -3.27 6.05 -0.06
C ASP A 6 -3.47 6.83 -1.37
N PRO A 7 -3.47 6.16 -2.55
CA PRO A 7 -3.62 6.81 -3.84
C PRO A 7 -4.95 7.58 -3.99
N GLN A 8 -5.95 7.30 -3.16
CA GLN A 8 -7.22 8.05 -3.16
C GLN A 8 -7.07 9.51 -2.76
N CYS A 9 -6.01 9.88 -2.03
CA CYS A 9 -5.76 11.28 -1.68
C CYS A 9 -5.58 12.19 -2.91
N HIS A 10 -5.23 11.61 -4.06
CA HIS A 10 -5.08 12.33 -5.33
C HIS A 10 -6.34 12.29 -6.20
N LYS A 11 -7.35 11.44 -5.87
CA LYS A 11 -8.56 11.25 -6.68
C LYS A 11 -9.68 12.25 -6.35
N GLN A 12 -9.71 12.84 -5.15
CA GLN A 12 -10.76 13.79 -4.73
C GLN A 12 -10.22 15.14 -4.26
N LYS A 13 -10.78 16.25 -4.78
CA LYS A 13 -10.55 17.59 -4.24
C LYS A 13 -11.27 17.72 -2.89
N GLY A 14 -10.54 18.09 -1.84
CA GLY A 14 -11.08 18.22 -0.48
C GLY A 14 -11.06 16.94 0.36
N TYR A 15 -10.25 15.95 -0.05
CA TYR A 15 -10.09 14.68 0.65
C TYR A 15 -9.69 14.89 2.12
N LYS A 16 -10.50 14.38 3.04
CA LYS A 16 -10.19 14.37 4.48
C LYS A 16 -9.39 13.10 4.77
N ARG A 17 -8.38 13.22 5.62
CA ARG A 17 -7.67 12.05 6.17
C ARG A 17 -8.68 11.22 6.98
N THR A 18 -8.91 9.99 6.56
CA THR A 18 -9.82 9.03 7.19
C THR A 18 -9.03 7.88 7.80
N GLU A 19 -9.68 7.07 8.64
CA GLU A 19 -9.08 5.85 9.18
C GLU A 19 -8.61 4.90 8.06
N ALA A 20 -9.34 4.84 6.95
CA ALA A 20 -8.95 4.06 5.76
C ALA A 20 -7.56 4.43 5.21
N PHE A 21 -7.14 5.70 5.33
CA PHE A 21 -5.80 6.13 4.94
C PHE A 21 -4.73 5.47 5.81
N ASP A 22 -4.94 5.49 7.13
CA ASP A 22 -3.98 4.91 8.07
C ASP A 22 -3.99 3.37 7.97
N ILE A 23 -5.13 2.74 7.66
CA ILE A 23 -5.23 1.31 7.35
C ILE A 23 -4.43 0.95 6.09
N PHE A 24 -4.49 1.78 5.03
CA PHE A 24 -3.66 1.58 3.84
C PHE A 24 -2.17 1.61 4.18
N SER A 25 -1.72 2.66 4.88
CA SER A 25 -0.32 2.77 5.31
C SER A 25 0.10 1.57 6.18
N PHE A 26 -0.80 1.10 7.04
CA PHE A 26 -0.60 -0.10 7.86
C PHE A 26 -0.42 -1.36 7.01
N GLY A 27 -1.21 -1.55 5.96
CA GLY A 27 -1.03 -2.66 5.01
C GLY A 27 0.36 -2.67 4.36
N VAL A 28 0.84 -1.50 3.93
CA VAL A 28 2.19 -1.36 3.36
C VAL A 28 3.28 -1.67 4.40
N LEU A 29 3.10 -1.23 5.65
CA LEU A 29 4.00 -1.57 6.75
C LEU A 29 4.01 -3.07 7.06
N LEU A 30 2.85 -3.73 7.05
CA LEU A 30 2.77 -5.17 7.26
C LEU A 30 3.52 -5.94 6.15
N TRP A 31 3.39 -5.49 4.90
CA TRP A 31 4.16 -6.05 3.79
C TRP A 31 5.66 -5.84 3.98
N GLU A 32 6.11 -4.63 4.35
CA GLU A 32 7.52 -4.33 4.63
C GLU A 32 8.09 -5.20 5.75
N ILE A 33 7.33 -5.41 6.83
CA ILE A 33 7.73 -6.31 7.93
C ILE A 33 7.86 -7.76 7.42
N SER A 34 6.93 -8.19 6.56
CA SER A 34 6.98 -9.55 6.01
C SER A 34 8.09 -9.75 4.98
N SER A 35 8.41 -8.73 4.18
CA SER A 35 9.42 -8.79 3.12
C SER A 35 10.83 -8.53 3.63
N GLY A 36 10.96 -7.72 4.69
CA GLY A 36 12.23 -7.12 5.10
C GLY A 36 12.79 -6.15 4.07
N GLN A 37 11.96 -5.65 3.14
CA GLN A 37 12.36 -4.82 2.01
C GLN A 37 11.63 -3.49 1.99
N VAL A 38 12.30 -2.46 1.48
CA VAL A 38 11.69 -1.14 1.27
C VAL A 38 10.64 -1.26 0.15
N PRO A 39 9.38 -0.83 0.37
CA PRO A 39 8.34 -0.87 -0.64
C PRO A 39 8.74 -0.07 -1.89
N PHE A 40 8.63 -0.71 -3.05
CA PHE A 40 8.96 -0.17 -4.36
C PHE A 40 10.37 0.42 -4.45
N ALA A 41 11.36 -0.19 -3.79
CA ALA A 41 12.73 0.33 -3.63
C ALA A 41 13.39 0.87 -4.92
N GLU A 42 13.12 0.25 -6.06
CA GLU A 42 13.74 0.57 -7.36
C GLU A 42 12.94 1.57 -8.21
N LEU A 43 11.83 2.11 -7.69
CA LEU A 43 10.95 3.01 -8.43
C LEU A 43 11.09 4.46 -7.98
N SER A 44 11.03 5.37 -8.95
CA SER A 44 10.87 6.80 -8.67
C SER A 44 9.52 7.09 -8.01
N ASP A 45 9.44 8.18 -7.24
CA ASP A 45 8.19 8.60 -6.59
C ASP A 45 7.01 8.72 -7.57
N PHE A 46 7.26 9.24 -8.78
CA PHE A 46 6.24 9.33 -9.83
C PHE A 46 5.73 7.95 -10.28
N MET A 47 6.64 6.99 -10.47
CA MET A 47 6.27 5.62 -10.85
C MET A 47 5.49 4.94 -9.73
N ILE A 48 5.88 5.14 -8.46
CA ILE A 48 5.15 4.59 -7.31
C ILE A 48 3.73 5.11 -7.28
N MET A 49 3.53 6.43 -7.35
CA MET A 49 2.19 7.03 -7.35
C MET A 49 1.34 6.53 -8.54
N SER A 50 1.92 6.49 -9.75
CA SER A 50 1.24 5.97 -10.93
C SER A 50 0.79 4.52 -10.76
N ASN A 51 1.69 3.66 -10.25
CA ASN A 51 1.40 2.26 -9.98
C ASN A 51 0.27 2.10 -8.96
N LEU A 52 0.34 2.81 -7.83
CA LEU A 52 -0.67 2.75 -6.78
C LEU A 52 -2.06 3.21 -7.26
N VAL A 53 -2.11 4.31 -8.04
CA VAL A 53 -3.36 4.83 -8.65
C VAL A 53 -3.98 3.81 -9.60
N ASN A 54 -3.15 3.05 -10.32
CA ASN A 54 -3.56 1.98 -11.24
C ASN A 54 -3.85 0.63 -10.53
N GLY A 55 -3.84 0.60 -9.19
CA GLY A 55 -4.13 -0.62 -8.42
C GLY A 55 -2.97 -1.62 -8.35
N ILE A 56 -1.78 -1.27 -8.86
CA ILE A 56 -0.59 -2.10 -8.72
C ILE A 56 -0.16 -2.07 -7.25
N ARG A 57 0.17 -3.25 -6.71
CA ARG A 57 0.65 -3.49 -5.36
C ARG A 57 1.90 -4.35 -5.43
N GLU A 58 2.60 -4.43 -4.31
CA GLU A 58 3.73 -5.35 -4.18
C GLU A 58 3.31 -6.81 -4.34
N HIS A 59 4.27 -7.63 -4.77
CA HIS A 59 4.04 -9.06 -4.89
C HIS A 59 3.97 -9.72 -3.51
N ARG A 60 3.22 -10.83 -3.43
CA ARG A 60 3.23 -11.69 -2.25
C ARG A 60 4.65 -12.16 -1.96
N VAL A 61 5.09 -11.98 -0.72
CA VAL A 61 6.40 -12.44 -0.27
C VAL A 61 6.37 -13.96 -0.06
N PHE A 62 7.43 -14.64 -0.49
CA PHE A 62 7.60 -16.08 -0.31
C PHE A 62 7.63 -16.41 1.20
N GLN A 63 6.91 -17.47 1.60
CA GLN A 63 6.75 -17.90 3.01
C GLN A 63 5.89 -17.03 3.93
N THR A 64 5.29 -15.93 3.47
CA THR A 64 4.26 -15.25 4.26
C THR A 64 3.08 -16.20 4.49
N PRO A 65 2.63 -16.41 5.75
CA PRO A 65 1.41 -17.16 6.05
C PRO A 65 0.21 -16.61 5.29
N ASP A 66 -0.69 -17.48 4.85
CA ASP A 66 -1.86 -17.07 4.05
C ASP A 66 -2.71 -16.03 4.79
N GLU A 67 -2.90 -16.18 6.10
CA GLU A 67 -3.68 -15.27 6.92
C GLU A 67 -3.04 -13.87 7.00
N TYR A 68 -1.71 -13.81 7.01
CA TYR A 68 -0.99 -12.54 7.06
C TYR A 68 -1.01 -11.85 5.68
N PHE A 69 -0.88 -12.63 4.60
CA PHE A 69 -1.08 -12.14 3.23
C PHE A 69 -2.49 -11.57 3.03
N GLU A 70 -3.52 -12.29 3.47
CA GLU A 70 -4.90 -11.81 3.44
C GLU A 70 -5.10 -10.54 4.26
N LEU A 71 -4.45 -10.43 5.42
CA LEU A 71 -4.56 -9.25 6.29
C LEU A 71 -4.04 -8.00 5.58
N TYR A 72 -2.78 -7.99 5.14
CA TYR A 72 -2.23 -6.78 4.53
C TYR A 72 -2.86 -6.48 3.16
N THR A 73 -3.36 -7.49 2.45
CA THR A 73 -4.09 -7.27 1.20
C THR A 73 -5.46 -6.63 1.40
N LYS A 74 -6.16 -6.99 2.48
CA LYS A 74 -7.40 -6.29 2.88
C LYS A 74 -7.11 -4.83 3.22
N CYS A 75 -6.00 -4.55 3.91
CA CYS A 75 -5.64 -3.20 4.34
C CYS A 75 -5.39 -2.20 3.19
N TRP A 76 -4.92 -2.63 2.01
CA TRP A 76 -4.60 -1.71 0.90
C TRP A 76 -5.55 -1.80 -0.31
N ASN A 77 -6.74 -2.38 -0.11
CA ASN A 77 -7.84 -2.35 -1.08
C ASN A 77 -8.44 -0.94 -1.22
N ASP A 78 -9.23 -0.69 -2.26
CA ASP A 78 -9.85 0.63 -2.51
C ASP A 78 -10.90 1.03 -1.44
N ASN A 79 -11.29 0.11 -0.56
CA ASN A 79 -12.10 0.40 0.62
C ASN A 79 -11.71 -0.58 1.75
N PRO A 80 -10.61 -0.29 2.48
CA PRO A 80 -10.13 -1.11 3.58
C PRO A 80 -11.07 -1.17 4.78
#